data_AF-A0A1Q4V3P9-F1
#
_entry.id   AF-A0A1Q4V3P9-F1
#
_cell.length_a   1.000
_cell.length_b   1.000
_cell.length_c   1.000
_cell.angle_alpha   90.00
_cell.angle_beta   90.00
_cell.angle_gamma   90.00
#
_symmetry.space_group_name_H-M   'P 1'
#
loop_
_entity.id
_entity.type
_entity.pdbx_description
1 polymer ?
#
loop_
_entity_poly.entity_id
_entity_poly.type
_entity_poly.pdbx_seq_one_letter_code
_entity_poly.pdbx_strand_id
1 'polypeptide(L)'
;MPSKAVGRIRIGEFTETFLMDLSFWTVDDYRRSWDGALRKLEEAENSTSCLIASITDPAASNFISCWPMYRDGEEVYVQNSIIFLDELHERFNPQEPGRYVEARSSVDEDGNRISEWSTSTSQVRRFRASAWGR
;
A
#
# COMPACT_ATOMS: atom_id res chain seq x y z
N MET A 1 3.88 -24.10 -9.41
CA MET A 1 4.20 -22.66 -9.19
C MET A 1 3.85 -22.35 -7.73
N PRO A 2 4.63 -21.55 -6.99
CA PRO A 2 4.28 -21.19 -5.62
C PRO A 2 2.99 -20.35 -5.61
N SER A 3 2.07 -20.65 -4.70
CA SER A 3 0.81 -19.90 -4.52
C SER A 3 0.98 -18.68 -3.60
N LYS A 4 2.15 -18.55 -2.95
CA LYS A 4 2.48 -17.46 -2.04
C LYS A 4 3.93 -17.03 -2.19
N ALA A 5 4.20 -15.75 -1.89
CA ALA A 5 5.53 -15.21 -1.68
C ALA A 5 5.62 -14.50 -0.32
N VAL A 6 6.83 -14.19 0.12
CA VAL A 6 7.07 -13.38 1.32
C VAL A 6 7.50 -11.99 0.88
N GLY A 7 6.68 -10.99 1.24
CA GLY A 7 7.02 -9.58 1.11
C GLY A 7 7.67 -9.06 2.39
N ARG A 8 8.41 -7.97 2.25
CA ARG A 8 8.99 -7.25 3.41
C ARG A 8 8.89 -5.76 3.18
N ILE A 9 8.33 -5.06 4.15
CA ILE A 9 8.30 -3.60 4.21
C ILE A 9 9.28 -3.12 5.28
N ARG A 10 10.01 -2.03 4.98
CA ARG A 10 10.91 -1.36 5.92
C ARG A 10 10.66 0.14 5.86
N ILE A 11 10.39 0.75 7.01
CA ILE A 11 10.10 2.18 7.16
C ILE A 11 10.97 2.69 8.32
N GLY A 12 12.08 3.36 8.00
CA GLY A 12 13.11 3.68 8.98
C GLY A 12 13.68 2.43 9.65
N GLU A 13 13.50 2.34 10.97
CA GLU A 13 13.89 1.18 11.79
C GLU A 13 12.81 0.09 11.86
N PHE A 14 11.56 0.42 11.52
CA PHE A 14 10.49 -0.55 11.49
C PHE A 14 10.67 -1.51 10.31
N THR A 15 10.47 -2.80 10.55
CA THR A 15 10.47 -3.83 9.51
C THR A 15 9.39 -4.86 9.81
N GLU A 16 8.61 -5.22 8.79
CA GLU A 16 7.61 -6.27 8.88
C GLU A 16 7.66 -7.15 7.63
N THR A 17 7.47 -8.46 7.84
CA THR A 17 7.28 -9.43 6.75
C THR A 17 5.83 -9.81 6.64
N PHE A 18 5.31 -9.89 5.42
CA PHE A 18 3.92 -10.25 5.14
C PHE A 18 3.87 -11.33 4.05
N LEU A 19 2.77 -12.08 4.02
CA LEU A 19 2.51 -13.05 2.96
C LEU A 19 1.81 -12.37 1.80
N MET A 20 2.33 -12.58 0.60
CA MET A 20 1.74 -12.13 -0.66
C MET A 20 1.04 -13.32 -1.30
N ASP A 21 -0.25 -13.20 -1.58
CA ASP A 21 -0.97 -14.20 -2.36
C ASP A 21 -0.64 -14.06 -3.86
N LEU A 22 -0.35 -15.18 -4.53
CA LEU A 22 0.02 -15.22 -5.95
C LEU A 22 -1.03 -15.87 -6.85
N SER A 23 -2.24 -16.11 -6.34
CA SER A 23 -3.33 -16.71 -7.10
C SER A 23 -3.96 -15.75 -8.12
N PHE A 24 -3.90 -14.44 -7.85
CA PHE A 24 -4.41 -13.39 -8.74
C PHE A 24 -3.29 -12.56 -9.36
N TRP A 25 -2.32 -12.11 -8.55
CA TRP A 25 -1.19 -11.32 -8.99
C TRP A 25 0.11 -12.09 -8.99
N THR A 26 0.91 -11.94 -10.04
CA THR A 26 2.31 -12.35 -10.02
C THR A 26 3.14 -11.36 -9.19
N VAL A 27 4.35 -11.75 -8.80
CA VAL A 27 5.30 -10.84 -8.15
C VAL A 27 5.55 -9.58 -8.99
N ASP A 28 5.55 -9.71 -10.32
CA ASP A 28 5.73 -8.56 -11.21
C ASP A 28 4.51 -7.64 -11.25
N ASP A 29 3.30 -8.16 -11.04
CA ASP A 29 2.09 -7.35 -10.88
C ASP A 29 2.15 -6.49 -9.62
N TYR A 30 2.53 -7.09 -8.48
CA TYR A 30 2.77 -6.35 -7.24
C TYR A 30 3.82 -5.26 -7.47
N ARG A 31 4.93 -5.59 -8.12
CA ARG A 31 5.99 -4.61 -8.41
C ARG A 31 5.50 -3.47 -9.28
N ARG A 32 4.72 -3.73 -10.33
CA ARG A 32 4.13 -2.69 -11.18
C ARG A 32 3.16 -1.81 -10.40
N SER A 33 2.30 -2.41 -9.58
CA SER A 33 1.37 -1.68 -8.72
C SER A 33 2.11 -0.77 -7.73
N TRP A 34 3.16 -1.30 -7.08
CA TRP A 34 3.97 -0.54 -6.13
C TRP A 34 4.73 0.61 -6.81
N ASP A 35 5.33 0.40 -7.99
CA ASP A 35 5.97 1.51 -8.73
C ASP A 35 4.96 2.62 -9.04
N GLY A 36 3.75 2.26 -9.51
CA GLY A 36 2.68 3.23 -9.77
C GLY A 36 2.25 4.00 -8.53
N ALA A 37 2.09 3.32 -7.39
CA ALA A 37 1.74 3.96 -6.12
C ALA A 37 2.83 4.92 -5.64
N LEU A 38 4.11 4.52 -5.72
CA LEU A 38 5.24 5.35 -5.32
C LEU A 38 5.42 6.56 -6.26
N ARG A 39 5.21 6.39 -7.58
CA ARG A 39 5.17 7.51 -8.54
C ARG A 39 4.15 8.56 -8.17
N LYS A 40 2.94 8.12 -7.84
CA LYS A 40 1.85 9.02 -7.47
C LYS A 40 2.24 9.89 -6.27
N LEU A 41 2.96 9.33 -5.30
CA LEU A 41 3.49 10.11 -4.17
C LEU A 41 4.51 11.16 -4.63
N GLU A 42 5.31 10.90 -5.65
CA GLU A 42 6.34 11.84 -6.12
C GLU A 42 5.76 13.03 -6.89
N GLU A 43 4.66 12.81 -7.61
CA GLU A 43 4.05 13.74 -8.58
C GLU A 43 3.29 14.92 -7.91
N ALA A 44 2.77 14.75 -6.70
CA ALA A 44 1.99 15.78 -6.01
C ALA A 44 2.46 15.97 -4.57
N GLU A 45 2.49 17.23 -4.10
CA GLU A 45 2.91 17.58 -2.73
C GLU A 45 1.98 17.02 -1.64
N ASN A 46 0.71 16.81 -1.97
CA ASN A 46 -0.28 16.20 -1.10
C ASN A 46 -1.00 15.10 -1.89
N SER A 47 -0.82 13.85 -1.47
CA SER A 47 -1.40 12.71 -2.19
C SER A 47 -1.57 11.47 -1.32
N THR A 48 -2.60 10.69 -1.66
CA THR A 48 -2.83 9.37 -1.09
C THR A 48 -2.57 8.31 -2.15
N SER A 49 -1.78 7.31 -1.77
CA SER A 49 -1.53 6.10 -2.55
C SER A 49 -1.53 4.89 -1.62
N CYS A 50 -1.36 3.69 -2.18
CA CYS A 50 -1.48 2.47 -1.38
C CYS A 50 -0.65 1.34 -2.00
N LEU A 51 0.12 0.63 -1.16
CA LEU A 51 0.83 -0.59 -1.54
C LEU A 51 0.00 -1.80 -1.14
N ILE A 52 -0.55 -2.54 -2.09
CA ILE A 52 -1.24 -3.80 -1.79
C ILE A 52 -0.20 -4.81 -1.28
N ALA A 53 -0.45 -5.38 -0.09
CA ALA A 53 0.39 -6.40 0.52
C ALA A 53 -0.03 -7.82 0.10
N SER A 54 -1.33 -8.05 -0.04
CA SER A 54 -1.89 -9.31 -0.51
C SER A 54 -3.24 -9.10 -1.18
N ILE A 55 -3.43 -9.70 -2.36
CA ILE A 55 -4.67 -9.67 -3.13
C ILE A 55 -4.93 -11.03 -3.79
N THR A 56 -6.16 -11.50 -3.61
CA THR A 56 -6.80 -12.60 -4.36
C THR A 56 -7.81 -12.00 -5.34
N ASP A 57 -8.49 -12.81 -6.17
CA ASP A 57 -9.46 -12.29 -7.14
C ASP A 57 -10.52 -11.39 -6.44
N PRO A 58 -10.56 -10.07 -6.69
CA PRO A 58 -11.47 -9.16 -6.00
C PRO A 58 -12.95 -9.51 -6.18
N ALA A 59 -13.31 -10.25 -7.24
CA ALA A 59 -14.68 -10.71 -7.44
C ALA A 59 -15.10 -11.86 -6.51
N ALA A 60 -14.13 -12.53 -5.87
CA ALA A 60 -14.33 -13.69 -5.01
C ALA A 60 -13.71 -13.53 -3.61
N SER A 61 -13.27 -12.31 -3.27
CA SER A 61 -12.54 -12.01 -2.04
C SER A 61 -13.35 -11.09 -1.14
N ASN A 62 -13.12 -11.18 0.17
CA ASN A 62 -13.78 -10.32 1.15
C ASN A 62 -12.96 -9.07 1.47
N PHE A 63 -11.63 -9.17 1.45
CA PHE A 63 -10.77 -8.06 1.85
C PHE A 63 -9.41 -8.10 1.15
N ILE A 64 -8.72 -6.97 1.18
CA ILE A 64 -7.36 -6.78 0.65
C ILE A 64 -6.51 -6.16 1.74
N SER A 65 -5.37 -6.78 2.04
CA SER A 65 -4.40 -6.22 2.98
C SER A 65 -3.48 -5.25 2.24
N CYS A 66 -3.24 -4.09 2.82
CA CYS A 66 -2.48 -3.04 2.15
C CYS A 66 -1.81 -2.06 3.12
N TRP A 67 -0.95 -1.22 2.56
CA TRP A 67 -0.25 -0.15 3.25
C TRP A 67 -0.59 1.18 2.60
N PRO A 68 -1.63 1.90 3.09
CA PRO A 68 -1.90 3.26 2.68
C PRO A 68 -0.71 4.16 2.98
N MET A 69 -0.43 5.07 2.04
CA MET A 69 0.62 6.08 2.16
C MET A 69 0.03 7.45 1.91
N TYR A 70 0.27 8.36 2.85
CA TYR A 70 -0.25 9.71 2.86
C TYR A 70 0.91 10.69 2.83
N ARG A 71 1.12 11.36 1.70
CA ARG A 71 2.13 12.41 1.59
C ARG A 71 1.54 13.75 2.04
N ASP A 72 2.30 14.43 2.89
CA ASP A 72 2.08 15.81 3.33
C ASP A 72 3.42 16.56 3.20
N GLY A 73 3.58 17.27 2.08
CA GLY A 73 4.81 17.98 1.75
C GLY A 73 6.01 17.06 1.55
N GLU A 74 6.96 17.10 2.49
CA GLU A 74 8.16 16.25 2.49
C GLU A 74 7.96 14.92 3.25
N GLU A 75 6.97 14.85 4.12
CA GLU A 75 6.68 13.69 4.97
C GLU A 75 5.71 12.73 4.27
N VAL A 76 5.89 11.44 4.53
CA VAL A 76 5.03 10.36 4.07
C VAL A 76 4.68 9.51 5.28
N TYR A 77 3.40 9.51 5.64
CA TYR A 77 2.85 8.64 6.67
C TYR A 77 2.38 7.34 6.04
N VAL A 78 2.69 6.22 6.69
CA VAL A 78 2.35 4.88 6.23
C VAL A 78 1.61 4.18 7.35
N GLN A 79 0.48 3.57 7.00
CA GLN A 79 -0.35 2.81 7.94
C GLN A 79 -0.51 1.37 7.45
N ASN A 80 -0.88 0.46 8.36
CA ASN A 80 -1.33 -0.88 7.99
C ASN A 80 -2.87 -0.87 7.94
N SER A 81 -3.46 -1.33 6.84
CA SER A 81 -4.91 -1.25 6.65
C SER A 81 -5.47 -2.44 5.86
N ILE A 82 -6.76 -2.67 6.03
CA ILE A 82 -7.54 -3.67 5.33
C ILE A 82 -8.66 -2.95 4.58
N ILE A 83 -8.78 -3.21 3.29
CA ILE A 83 -9.90 -2.74 2.47
C ILE A 83 -10.94 -3.86 2.44
N PHE A 84 -12.11 -3.63 3.03
CA PHE A 84 -13.24 -4.55 2.97
C PHE A 84 -14.01 -4.34 1.66
N LEU A 85 -14.07 -5.38 0.82
CA LEU A 85 -14.59 -5.27 -0.55
C LEU A 85 -16.12 -5.24 -0.60
N ASP A 86 -16.78 -5.80 0.40
CA ASP A 86 -18.23 -5.79 0.59
C ASP A 86 -18.77 -4.44 1.09
N GLU A 87 -17.91 -3.59 1.65
CA GLU A 87 -18.25 -2.22 2.08
C GLU A 87 -18.09 -1.19 0.95
N LEU A 88 -17.51 -1.59 -0.20
CA LEU A 88 -17.32 -0.69 -1.34
C LEU A 88 -18.62 -0.47 -2.11
N HIS A 89 -18.93 0.79 -2.40
CA HIS A 89 -20.06 1.17 -3.27
C HIS A 89 -19.80 0.91 -4.77
N GLU A 90 -18.58 0.55 -5.14
CA GLU A 90 -18.17 0.26 -6.52
C GLU A 90 -17.23 -0.95 -6.58
N ARG A 91 -17.03 -1.50 -7.78
CA ARG A 91 -16.08 -2.61 -7.96
C ARG A 91 -14.66 -2.14 -7.67
N PHE A 92 -13.92 -2.93 -6.90
CA PHE A 92 -12.52 -2.65 -6.59
C PHE A 92 -11.66 -2.64 -7.85
N ASN A 93 -10.94 -1.54 -8.08
CA ASN A 93 -9.93 -1.41 -9.12
C ASN A 93 -8.53 -1.58 -8.51
N PRO A 94 -7.85 -2.71 -8.77
CA PRO A 94 -6.54 -3.00 -8.18
C PRO A 94 -5.40 -2.12 -8.75
N GLN A 95 -5.66 -1.32 -9.79
CA GLN A 95 -4.72 -0.33 -10.31
C GLN A 95 -4.78 1.01 -9.57
N GLU A 96 -5.86 1.27 -8.82
CA GLU A 96 -6.03 2.51 -8.05
C GLU A 96 -6.42 2.24 -6.59
N PRO A 97 -5.66 1.39 -5.84
CA PRO A 97 -6.05 0.97 -4.49
C PRO A 97 -6.20 2.14 -3.51
N GLY A 98 -5.45 3.22 -3.71
CA GLY A 98 -5.51 4.42 -2.88
C GLY A 98 -6.82 5.21 -2.95
N ARG A 99 -7.78 4.81 -3.80
CA ARG A 99 -9.13 5.41 -3.83
C ARG A 99 -10.08 4.78 -2.81
N TYR A 100 -9.76 3.59 -2.35
CA TYR A 100 -10.59 2.78 -1.46
C TYR A 100 -10.08 2.80 -0.02
N VAL A 101 -9.08 3.63 0.27
CA VAL A 101 -8.55 3.84 1.61
C VAL A 101 -9.05 5.18 2.11
N GLU A 102 -9.38 5.24 3.40
CA GLU A 102 -9.86 6.46 4.02
C GLU A 102 -8.76 7.52 4.11
N ALA A 103 -9.18 8.77 4.33
CA ALA A 103 -8.26 9.84 4.65
C ALA A 103 -7.48 9.51 5.93
N ARG A 104 -6.24 10.00 6.03
CA ARG A 104 -5.38 9.75 7.18
C ARG A 104 -6.07 10.20 8.47
N SER A 105 -6.21 9.27 9.40
CA SER A 105 -6.51 9.53 10.80
C SER A 105 -5.43 8.91 11.68
N SER A 106 -5.17 9.52 12.84
CA SER A 106 -4.28 8.94 13.86
C SER A 106 -5.02 8.02 14.84
N VAL A 107 -6.36 8.03 14.81
CA VAL A 107 -7.24 7.22 15.65
C VAL A 107 -8.35 6.55 14.84
N ASP A 108 -8.74 5.34 15.23
CA ASP A 108 -9.89 4.64 14.64
C ASP A 108 -11.22 5.13 15.23
N GLU A 109 -12.34 4.55 14.77
CA GLU A 109 -13.70 4.92 15.20
C GLU A 109 -13.94 4.74 16.71
N ASP A 110 -13.20 3.83 17.34
CA ASP A 110 -13.26 3.54 18.77
C ASP A 110 -12.30 4.43 19.58
N GLY A 111 -11.53 5.31 18.92
CA GLY A 111 -10.54 6.19 19.54
C GLY A 111 -9.20 5.53 19.84
N ASN A 112 -8.95 4.31 19.36
CA ASN A 112 -7.64 3.67 19.50
C ASN A 112 -6.65 4.26 18.51
N ARG A 113 -5.38 4.31 18.90
CA ARG A 113 -4.31 4.82 18.04
C ARG A 113 -4.03 3.85 16.89
N ILE A 114 -4.08 4.36 15.66
CA ILE A 114 -3.70 3.60 14.47
C ILE A 114 -2.18 3.40 14.43
N SER A 115 -1.75 2.20 14.04
CA SER A 115 -0.34 1.92 13.80
C SER A 115 0.14 2.70 12.57
N GLU A 116 1.01 3.67 12.82
CA GLU A 116 1.52 4.59 11.81
C GLU A 116 3.03 4.75 11.95
N TRP A 117 3.69 4.79 10.80
CA TRP A 117 5.12 5.08 10.66
C TRP A 117 5.31 6.23 9.68
N SER A 118 6.41 6.97 9.82
CA SER A 118 6.75 8.04 8.88
C SER A 118 8.09 7.79 8.19
N THR A 119 8.18 8.32 6.98
CA THR A 119 9.41 8.43 6.19
C THR A 119 9.33 9.71 5.36
N SER A 120 10.41 10.08 4.67
CA SER A 120 10.36 11.21 3.76
C SER A 120 10.15 10.79 2.31
N THR A 121 9.57 11.70 1.54
CA THR A 121 9.52 11.63 0.07
C THR A 121 10.90 11.40 -0.56
N SER A 122 11.96 11.95 0.04
CA SER A 122 13.34 11.70 -0.43
C SER A 122 13.73 10.22 -0.33
N GLN A 123 13.33 9.53 0.76
CA GLN A 123 13.57 8.10 0.94
C GLN A 123 12.70 7.26 0.00
N VAL A 124 11.45 7.66 -0.23
CA VAL A 124 10.56 7.04 -1.22
C VAL A 124 11.20 7.09 -2.62
N ARG A 125 11.66 8.28 -3.05
CA ARG A 125 12.36 8.47 -4.34
C ARG A 125 13.60 7.60 -4.44
N ARG A 126 14.41 7.58 -3.39
CA ARG A 126 15.63 6.76 -3.33
C ARG A 126 15.32 5.27 -3.44
N PHE A 127 14.31 4.78 -2.71
CA PHE A 127 13.91 3.38 -2.76
C PHE A 127 13.44 3.00 -4.17
N ARG A 128 12.53 3.79 -4.75
CA ARG A 128 12.00 3.56 -6.09
C ARG A 128 13.10 3.52 -7.15
N ALA A 129 14.02 4.48 -7.13
CA ALA A 129 15.18 4.51 -8.03
C ALA A 129 16.09 3.27 -7.87
N SER A 130 16.24 2.74 -6.65
CA SER A 130 17.05 1.54 -6.41
C SER A 130 16.36 0.23 -6.79
N ALA A 131 15.04 0.17 -6.67
CA ALA A 131 14.25 -1.05 -6.83
C ALA A 131 13.83 -1.31 -8.29
N TRP A 132 13.71 -0.25 -9.09
CA TRP A 132 13.37 -0.32 -10.53
C TRP A 132 14.41 0.32 -11.46
N GLY A 133 15.50 0.90 -10.92
CA GLY A 133 16.60 1.43 -11.72
C GLY A 133 17.56 0.36 -12.22
N ARG A 134 17.11 -0.46 -13.18
CA ARG A 134 17.96 -1.11 -14.21
C ARG A 134 17.18 -1.30 -15.49
#